data_AF-A0A9X1I6H2-F1
#
_entry.id   AF-A0A9X1I6H2-F1
#
_cell.length_a   1.000
_cell.length_b   1.000
_cell.length_c   1.000
_cell.angle_alpha   90.00
_cell.angle_beta   90.00
_cell.angle_gamma   90.00
#
_symmetry.space_group_name_H-M   'P 1'
#
loop_
_entity.id
_entity.type
_entity.pdbx_description
1 polymer ?
#
loop_
_entity_poly.entity_id
_entity_poly.type
_entity_poly.pdbx_seq_one_letter_code
_entity_poly.pdbx_strand_id
1 'polypeptide(L)'
;MKYIILLLSGVLFFSCGNKKTVQLPEINNSEIQNIKDVSAAYIFYDPTQTDSVLLNRKNLISTTNWLVNIDKRLTLRQVIPQIKFLQEKKANAGHKNENAKNYFSCNDISKNNLGFIEFTKVNYEVKKENTVQTIPPDFNVTANTIFVNHDGKIFIISPEKEPSIKESNKNELLTDLKHVFNKASKVSLRFSKSLTFQDYITIKSLIKNKQFNHIKISNTEFIN
;
A
#
# COMPACT_ATOMS: atom_id res chain seq x y z
N MET A 1 -46.35 -17.23 32.41
CA MET A 1 -45.99 -17.40 30.98
C MET A 1 -45.83 -16.06 30.22
N LYS A 2 -46.65 -15.02 30.46
CA LYS A 2 -46.50 -13.70 29.79
C LYS A 2 -45.14 -13.00 30.00
N TYR A 3 -44.53 -13.14 31.18
CA TYR A 3 -43.24 -12.50 31.49
C TYR A 3 -42.02 -13.16 30.82
N ILE A 4 -42.13 -14.43 30.45
CA ILE A 4 -41.04 -15.20 29.80
C ILE A 4 -40.92 -14.81 28.32
N ILE A 5 -42.06 -14.51 27.67
CA ILE A 5 -42.11 -14.00 26.29
C ILE A 5 -41.48 -12.61 26.20
N LEU A 6 -41.71 -11.75 27.21
CA LEU A 6 -41.11 -10.42 27.28
C LEU A 6 -39.58 -10.47 27.48
N LEU A 7 -39.12 -11.45 28.26
CA LEU A 7 -37.69 -11.71 28.48
C LEU A 7 -37.01 -12.26 27.20
N LEU A 8 -37.70 -13.12 26.43
CA LEU A 8 -37.21 -13.62 25.14
C LEU A 8 -37.13 -12.52 24.06
N SER A 9 -38.05 -11.55 24.07
CA SER A 9 -38.01 -10.42 23.12
C SER A 9 -36.84 -9.46 23.35
N GLY A 10 -36.29 -9.40 24.58
CA GLY A 10 -35.14 -8.54 24.89
C GLY A 10 -33.79 -9.05 24.38
N VAL A 11 -33.65 -10.37 24.14
CA VAL A 11 -32.39 -10.99 23.72
C VAL A 11 -32.18 -10.92 22.20
N LEU A 12 -33.23 -10.67 21.42
CA LEU A 12 -33.17 -10.66 19.95
C LEU A 12 -32.61 -9.37 19.33
N PHE A 13 -32.39 -8.31 20.12
CA PHE A 13 -31.93 -7.00 19.61
C PHE A 13 -30.43 -6.72 19.82
N PHE A 14 -29.66 -7.65 20.39
CA PHE A 14 -28.21 -7.47 20.60
C PHE A 14 -27.32 -7.99 19.46
N SER A 15 -27.89 -8.36 18.30
CA SER A 15 -27.08 -8.64 17.11
C SER A 15 -26.69 -7.34 16.39
N CYS A 16 -26.06 -6.43 17.12
CA CYS A 16 -25.21 -5.42 16.49
C CYS A 16 -23.89 -6.14 16.16
N GLY A 17 -23.95 -7.06 15.20
CA GLY A 17 -22.75 -7.72 14.68
C GLY A 17 -21.79 -6.62 14.24
N ASN A 18 -20.62 -6.54 14.89
CA ASN A 18 -19.60 -5.54 14.64
C ASN A 18 -19.28 -5.50 13.14
N LYS A 19 -19.95 -4.64 12.37
CA LYS A 19 -19.69 -4.44 10.95
C LYS A 19 -18.29 -3.87 10.85
N LYS A 20 -17.31 -4.74 10.57
CA LYS A 20 -15.94 -4.32 10.33
C LYS A 20 -15.95 -3.50 9.04
N THR A 21 -15.62 -2.22 9.14
CA THR A 21 -15.49 -1.30 8.00
C THR A 21 -14.01 -1.14 7.66
N VAL A 22 -13.71 -1.02 6.36
CA VAL A 22 -12.36 -0.70 5.89
C VAL A 22 -12.28 0.80 5.66
N GLN A 23 -11.35 1.47 6.33
CA GLN A 23 -11.04 2.88 6.04
C GLN A 23 -10.00 2.92 4.91
N LEU A 24 -10.41 3.27 3.69
CA LEU A 24 -9.50 3.32 2.55
C LEU A 24 -8.44 4.42 2.72
N PRO A 25 -7.23 4.23 2.20
CA PRO A 25 -6.22 5.28 2.17
C PRO A 25 -6.68 6.42 1.25
N GLU A 26 -6.38 7.65 1.65
CA GLU A 26 -6.75 8.86 0.92
C GLU A 26 -5.63 9.28 -0.05
N ILE A 27 -6.03 9.73 -1.24
CA ILE A 27 -5.16 10.29 -2.28
C ILE A 27 -5.80 11.54 -2.87
N ASN A 28 -4.97 12.48 -3.32
CA ASN A 28 -5.44 13.74 -3.90
C ASN A 28 -5.86 13.64 -5.37
N ASN A 29 -5.47 12.58 -6.08
CA ASN A 29 -5.90 12.34 -7.45
C ASN A 29 -5.56 10.90 -7.85
N SER A 30 -6.52 10.23 -8.47
CA SER A 30 -6.31 8.97 -9.18
C SER A 30 -6.53 9.15 -10.67
N GLU A 31 -5.62 8.61 -11.47
CA GLU A 31 -5.79 8.49 -12.92
C GLU A 31 -6.84 7.45 -13.31
N ILE A 32 -7.05 6.45 -12.45
CA ILE A 32 -7.96 5.33 -12.70
C ILE A 32 -9.14 5.46 -11.74
N GLN A 33 -10.34 5.63 -12.29
CA GLN A 33 -11.58 5.86 -11.52
C GLN A 33 -12.59 4.71 -11.67
N ASN A 34 -12.42 3.87 -12.69
CA ASN A 34 -13.35 2.79 -12.97
C ASN A 34 -12.59 1.58 -13.52
N ILE A 35 -12.91 0.40 -13.00
CA ILE A 35 -12.36 -0.88 -13.43
C ILE A 35 -13.55 -1.82 -13.58
N LYS A 36 -13.65 -2.45 -14.75
CA LYS A 36 -14.66 -3.46 -15.06
C LYS A 36 -14.14 -4.85 -14.73
N ASP A 37 -15.05 -5.80 -14.59
CA ASP A 37 -14.74 -7.21 -14.33
C ASP A 37 -13.83 -7.35 -13.09
N VAL A 38 -14.41 -7.11 -11.92
CA VAL A 38 -13.68 -7.01 -10.66
C VAL A 38 -14.13 -8.06 -9.65
N SER A 39 -13.18 -8.56 -8.86
CA SER A 39 -13.43 -9.20 -7.59
C SER A 39 -12.65 -8.50 -6.48
N ALA A 40 -13.16 -8.53 -5.25
CA ALA A 40 -12.63 -7.73 -4.15
C ALA A 40 -12.08 -8.58 -3.01
N ALA A 41 -10.93 -8.16 -2.48
CA ALA A 41 -10.40 -8.58 -1.19
C ALA A 41 -10.46 -7.42 -0.20
N TYR A 42 -10.55 -7.75 1.08
CA TYR A 42 -10.58 -6.78 2.17
C TYR A 42 -9.59 -7.17 3.27
N ILE A 43 -8.77 -6.23 3.71
CA ILE A 43 -7.85 -6.38 4.84
C ILE A 43 -8.29 -5.40 5.93
N PHE A 44 -8.83 -5.92 7.03
CA PHE A 44 -9.42 -5.10 8.08
C PHE A 44 -8.42 -4.80 9.18
N TYR A 45 -8.44 -3.55 9.65
CA TYR A 45 -7.77 -3.16 10.88
C TYR A 45 -8.51 -3.70 12.10
N ASP A 46 -7.76 -4.26 13.04
CA ASP A 46 -8.29 -4.71 14.32
C ASP A 46 -7.36 -4.19 15.44
N PRO A 47 -7.80 -3.19 16.24
CA PRO A 47 -6.96 -2.60 17.28
C PRO A 47 -6.59 -3.60 18.38
N THR A 48 -7.28 -4.73 18.49
CA THR A 48 -7.01 -5.77 19.48
C THR A 48 -5.94 -6.77 19.02
N GLN A 49 -5.53 -6.71 17.75
CA GLN A 49 -4.61 -7.66 17.12
C GLN A 49 -3.45 -6.91 16.44
N THR A 50 -2.41 -6.59 17.20
CA THR A 50 -1.27 -5.80 16.73
C THR A 50 -0.47 -6.46 15.60
N ASP A 51 -0.37 -7.78 15.56
CA ASP A 51 0.43 -8.53 14.57
C ASP A 51 -0.42 -9.39 13.61
N SER A 52 -1.74 -9.27 13.68
CA SER A 52 -2.67 -10.05 12.88
C SER A 52 -3.63 -9.15 12.11
N VAL A 53 -4.11 -9.66 10.98
CA VAL A 53 -5.07 -8.98 10.14
C VAL A 53 -6.13 -9.96 9.68
N LEU A 54 -7.37 -9.49 9.64
CA LEU A 54 -8.45 -10.25 9.03
C LEU A 54 -8.41 -10.01 7.52
N LEU A 55 -8.07 -11.04 6.75
CA LEU A 55 -8.15 -11.05 5.29
C LEU A 55 -9.44 -11.74 4.84
N ASN A 56 -10.38 -10.99 4.28
CA ASN A 56 -11.51 -11.55 3.54
C ASN A 56 -11.19 -11.62 2.05
N ARG A 57 -11.16 -12.84 1.52
CA ARG A 57 -10.81 -13.16 0.14
C ARG A 57 -11.79 -14.15 -0.52
N LYS A 58 -12.97 -14.37 0.09
CA LYS A 58 -13.89 -15.47 -0.28
C LYS A 58 -14.42 -15.34 -1.71
N ASN A 59 -14.54 -14.12 -2.22
CA ASN A 59 -15.15 -13.82 -3.52
C ASN A 59 -14.13 -13.51 -4.62
N LEU A 60 -12.85 -13.84 -4.42
CA LEU A 60 -11.83 -13.60 -5.44
C LEU A 60 -11.96 -14.60 -6.59
N ILE A 61 -12.01 -14.07 -7.82
CA ILE A 61 -12.06 -14.84 -9.05
C ILE A 61 -10.74 -14.58 -9.81
N SER A 62 -9.96 -15.60 -10.10
CA SER A 62 -8.59 -15.45 -10.63
C SER A 62 -8.53 -14.73 -11.98
N THR A 63 -9.56 -14.87 -12.81
CA THR A 63 -9.66 -14.29 -14.16
C THR A 63 -10.08 -12.82 -14.20
N THR A 64 -10.53 -12.25 -13.07
CA THR A 64 -11.01 -10.86 -12.99
C THR A 64 -9.93 -9.94 -12.43
N ASN A 65 -10.10 -8.62 -12.61
CA ASN A 65 -9.27 -7.62 -11.92
C ASN A 65 -9.48 -7.71 -10.41
N TRP A 66 -8.42 -7.61 -9.62
CA TRP A 66 -8.53 -7.66 -8.16
C TRP A 66 -8.46 -6.27 -7.57
N LEU A 67 -9.52 -5.89 -6.85
CA LEU A 67 -9.55 -4.71 -6.01
C LEU A 67 -9.19 -5.11 -4.58
N VAL A 68 -8.03 -4.69 -4.12
CA VAL A 68 -7.57 -4.96 -2.75
C VAL A 68 -7.86 -3.73 -1.90
N ASN A 69 -8.86 -3.86 -1.02
CA ASN A 69 -9.30 -2.84 -0.09
C ASN A 69 -8.56 -3.03 1.23
N ILE A 70 -7.72 -2.08 1.61
CA ILE A 70 -6.82 -2.21 2.75
C ILE A 70 -7.09 -1.05 3.70
N ASP A 71 -7.25 -1.35 4.99
CA ASP A 71 -7.45 -0.31 5.97
C ASP A 71 -6.18 0.52 6.14
N LYS A 72 -6.32 1.84 6.00
CA LYS A 72 -5.22 2.80 5.97
C LYS A 72 -4.35 2.80 7.23
N ARG A 73 -4.92 2.35 8.35
CA ARG A 73 -4.26 2.31 9.67
C ARG A 73 -3.31 1.14 9.85
N LEU A 74 -3.42 0.10 9.01
CA LEU A 74 -2.53 -1.06 9.09
C LEU A 74 -1.10 -0.68 8.71
N THR A 75 -0.13 -1.32 9.35
CA THR A 75 1.29 -1.14 9.00
C THR A 75 1.70 -1.99 7.80
N LEU A 76 2.79 -1.62 7.12
CA LEU A 76 3.36 -2.44 6.04
C LEU A 76 3.78 -3.83 6.53
N ARG A 77 4.23 -3.94 7.78
CA ARG A 77 4.51 -5.23 8.45
C ARG A 77 3.31 -6.17 8.41
N GLN A 78 2.12 -5.63 8.64
CA GLN A 78 0.87 -6.39 8.64
C GLN A 78 0.35 -6.65 7.21
N VAL A 79 0.47 -5.66 6.32
CA VAL A 79 -0.17 -5.66 5.00
C VAL A 79 0.63 -6.43 3.96
N ILE A 80 1.94 -6.24 3.89
CA ILE A 80 2.77 -6.79 2.81
C ILE A 80 2.72 -8.34 2.75
N PRO A 81 2.76 -9.08 3.88
CA PRO A 81 2.60 -10.54 3.84
C PRO A 81 1.28 -10.98 3.19
N GLN A 82 0.18 -10.26 3.45
CA GLN A 82 -1.12 -10.57 2.85
C GLN A 82 -1.14 -10.25 1.35
N ILE A 83 -0.52 -9.15 0.93
CA ILE A 83 -0.42 -8.80 -0.49
C ILE A 83 0.38 -9.87 -1.25
N LYS A 84 1.53 -10.29 -0.72
CA LYS A 84 2.33 -11.36 -1.32
C LYS A 84 1.53 -12.65 -1.45
N PHE A 85 0.84 -13.06 -0.37
CA PHE A 85 -0.05 -14.21 -0.39
C PHE A 85 -1.12 -14.12 -1.49
N LEU A 86 -1.75 -12.94 -1.67
CA LEU A 86 -2.72 -12.73 -2.74
C LEU A 86 -2.06 -12.83 -4.13
N GLN A 87 -0.91 -12.20 -4.34
CA GLN A 87 -0.17 -12.29 -5.61
C GLN A 87 0.18 -13.73 -5.97
N GLU A 88 0.69 -14.50 -5.01
CA GLU A 88 1.00 -15.94 -5.18
C GLU A 88 -0.26 -16.76 -5.49
N LYS A 89 -1.37 -16.52 -4.77
CA LYS A 89 -2.65 -17.18 -5.02
C LYS A 89 -3.14 -16.93 -6.45
N LYS A 90 -3.00 -15.71 -6.96
CA LYS A 90 -3.40 -15.38 -8.35
C LYS A 90 -2.47 -16.05 -9.36
N ALA A 91 -1.17 -15.99 -9.13
CA ALA A 91 -0.15 -16.56 -10.01
C ALA A 91 -0.32 -18.08 -10.17
N ASN A 92 -0.71 -18.77 -9.09
CA ASN A 92 -0.89 -20.22 -9.03
C ASN A 92 -2.31 -20.70 -9.39
N ALA A 93 -3.20 -19.81 -9.86
CA ALA A 93 -4.54 -20.21 -10.25
C ALA A 93 -4.54 -20.97 -11.59
N GLY A 94 -5.23 -22.11 -11.66
CA GLY A 94 -5.25 -22.97 -12.85
C GLY A 94 -5.88 -22.32 -14.09
N HIS A 95 -6.90 -21.47 -13.90
CA HIS A 95 -7.42 -20.60 -14.94
C HIS A 95 -7.11 -19.15 -14.56
N LYS A 96 -6.24 -18.50 -15.33
CA LYS A 96 -5.86 -17.10 -15.13
C LYS A 96 -5.98 -16.31 -16.42
N ASN A 97 -6.28 -15.02 -16.25
CA ASN A 97 -6.29 -14.04 -17.32
C ASN A 97 -5.05 -13.16 -17.15
N GLU A 98 -4.08 -13.26 -18.07
CA GLU A 98 -2.83 -12.48 -18.01
C GLU A 98 -3.06 -10.97 -18.16
N ASN A 99 -4.22 -10.56 -18.68
CA ASN A 99 -4.61 -9.15 -18.78
C ASN A 99 -5.27 -8.62 -17.50
N ALA A 100 -5.67 -9.50 -16.58
CA ALA A 100 -6.28 -9.09 -15.32
C ALA A 100 -5.23 -8.51 -14.38
N LYS A 101 -5.53 -7.33 -13.84
CA LYS A 101 -4.61 -6.53 -13.02
C LYS A 101 -5.05 -6.46 -11.57
N ASN A 102 -4.13 -6.07 -10.70
CA ASN A 102 -4.35 -5.88 -9.28
C ASN A 102 -4.24 -4.39 -8.92
N TYR A 103 -5.19 -3.90 -8.13
CA TYR A 103 -5.30 -2.49 -7.77
C TYR A 103 -5.53 -2.31 -6.27
N PHE A 104 -4.84 -1.36 -5.67
CA PHE A 104 -5.23 -0.83 -4.37
C PHE A 104 -6.40 0.13 -4.56
N SER A 105 -7.43 -0.03 -3.74
CA SER A 105 -8.55 0.91 -3.69
C SER A 105 -8.23 2.04 -2.72
N CYS A 106 -8.49 3.27 -3.13
CA CYS A 106 -8.22 4.49 -2.38
C CYS A 106 -9.45 5.41 -2.41
N ASN A 107 -9.57 6.30 -1.44
CA ASN A 107 -10.49 7.43 -1.49
C ASN A 107 -9.82 8.60 -2.23
N ASP A 108 -10.27 8.92 -3.44
CA ASP A 108 -9.82 10.08 -4.20
C ASP A 108 -10.58 11.33 -3.74
N ILE A 109 -9.95 12.10 -2.86
CA ILE A 109 -10.61 13.22 -2.19
C ILE A 109 -10.85 14.41 -3.13
N SER A 110 -10.16 14.50 -4.27
CA SER A 110 -10.42 15.55 -5.26
C SER A 110 -11.73 15.36 -6.02
N LYS A 111 -12.18 14.11 -6.14
CA LYS A 111 -13.39 13.72 -6.88
C LYS A 111 -14.48 13.15 -5.98
N ASN A 112 -14.19 12.99 -4.69
CA ASN A 112 -15.06 12.35 -3.71
C ASN A 112 -15.55 10.97 -4.21
N ASN A 113 -14.63 10.17 -4.74
CA ASN A 113 -14.93 8.87 -5.36
C ASN A 113 -13.76 7.87 -5.17
N LEU A 114 -13.94 6.63 -5.61
CA LEU A 114 -12.87 5.63 -5.59
C LEU A 114 -11.77 5.96 -6.61
N GLY A 115 -10.54 5.91 -6.13
CA GLY A 115 -9.33 5.90 -6.93
C GLY A 115 -8.61 4.56 -6.86
N PHE A 116 -7.81 4.25 -7.88
CA PHE A 116 -7.13 2.97 -7.98
C PHE A 116 -5.64 3.12 -8.32
N ILE A 117 -4.79 2.45 -7.54
CA ILE A 117 -3.36 2.36 -7.80
C ILE A 117 -3.02 0.93 -8.22
N GLU A 118 -2.72 0.75 -9.50
CA GLU A 118 -2.25 -0.53 -10.05
C GLU A 118 -0.90 -0.96 -9.44
N PHE A 119 -0.80 -2.24 -9.07
CA PHE A 119 0.39 -2.85 -8.43
C PHE A 119 0.72 -4.28 -8.92
N THR A 120 0.12 -4.74 -10.02
CA THR A 120 0.24 -6.12 -10.55
C THR A 120 1.69 -6.58 -10.68
N LYS A 121 2.57 -5.69 -11.15
CA LYS A 121 3.99 -6.00 -11.40
C LYS A 121 4.92 -5.68 -10.24
N VAL A 122 4.39 -5.20 -9.11
CA VAL A 122 5.22 -4.87 -7.94
C VAL A 122 5.67 -6.15 -7.25
N ASN A 123 6.98 -6.32 -7.09
CA ASN A 123 7.59 -7.39 -6.30
C ASN A 123 8.05 -6.85 -4.95
N TYR A 124 7.64 -7.49 -3.87
CA TYR A 124 7.95 -7.08 -2.51
C TYR A 124 9.08 -7.92 -1.90
N GLU A 125 10.22 -7.26 -1.66
CA GLU A 125 11.37 -7.82 -0.96
C GLU A 125 11.33 -7.41 0.50
N VAL A 126 11.08 -8.38 1.39
CA VAL A 126 11.01 -8.15 2.84
C VAL A 126 12.31 -8.64 3.46
N LYS A 127 13.12 -7.74 4.02
CA LYS A 127 14.33 -8.16 4.75
C LYS A 127 13.96 -8.69 6.13
N LYS A 128 14.67 -9.72 6.59
CA LYS A 128 14.44 -10.38 7.89
C LYS A 128 14.80 -9.50 9.10
N GLU A 129 15.57 -8.43 8.91
CA GLU A 129 16.08 -7.65 10.05
C GLU A 129 14.98 -6.81 10.72
N ASN A 130 14.93 -6.88 12.05
CA ASN A 130 13.98 -6.18 12.91
C ASN A 130 14.47 -4.81 13.40
N THR A 131 15.55 -4.30 12.81
CA THR A 131 16.14 -3.03 13.20
C THR A 131 15.36 -1.86 12.62
N VAL A 132 15.10 -0.86 13.46
CA VAL A 132 14.65 0.46 13.03
C VAL A 132 15.71 1.02 12.09
N GLN A 133 15.42 1.08 10.79
CA GLN A 133 16.37 1.66 9.83
C GLN A 133 16.34 3.18 9.96
N THR A 134 17.27 3.73 10.73
CA THR A 134 17.89 5.02 10.43
C THR A 134 18.79 4.81 9.22
N ILE A 135 18.87 5.76 8.27
CA ILE A 135 19.91 5.67 7.23
C ILE A 135 21.25 5.63 7.97
N PRO A 136 22.04 4.55 7.90
CA PRO A 136 23.37 4.54 8.46
C PRO A 136 24.20 5.63 7.75
N PRO A 137 25.09 6.35 8.46
CA PRO A 137 26.00 7.31 7.83
C PRO A 137 26.77 6.72 6.64
N ASP A 138 27.00 5.40 6.66
CA ASP A 138 27.79 4.65 5.67
C ASP A 138 26.91 3.76 4.77
N PHE A 139 25.66 4.15 4.50
CA PHE A 139 24.78 3.37 3.65
C PHE A 139 25.36 3.30 2.22
N ASN A 140 26.06 2.20 1.92
CA ASN A 140 26.52 1.84 0.58
C ASN A 140 25.32 1.53 -0.31
N VAL A 141 24.57 2.58 -0.66
CA VAL A 141 23.58 2.48 -1.71
C VAL A 141 24.36 2.67 -2.99
N THR A 142 24.50 1.60 -3.77
CA THR A 142 25.11 1.67 -5.11
C THR A 142 24.10 2.11 -6.17
N ALA A 143 22.90 2.52 -5.76
CA ALA A 143 21.79 2.82 -6.65
C ALA A 143 20.91 3.97 -6.17
N ASN A 144 20.35 4.71 -7.11
CA ASN A 144 19.36 5.75 -6.81
C ASN A 144 18.15 5.17 -6.06
N THR A 145 17.81 5.77 -4.91
CA THR A 145 16.81 5.21 -3.97
C THR A 145 15.98 6.31 -3.35
N ILE A 146 14.68 6.05 -3.19
CA ILE A 146 13.81 6.83 -2.30
C ILE A 146 13.56 5.96 -1.07
N PHE A 147 14.04 6.42 0.07
CA PHE A 147 13.85 5.76 1.35
C PHE A 147 12.87 6.53 2.23
N VAL A 148 11.89 5.84 2.79
CA VAL A 148 10.99 6.40 3.80
C VAL A 148 11.22 5.66 5.11
N ASN A 149 11.70 6.38 6.13
CA ASN A 149 12.05 5.78 7.41
C ASN A 149 10.78 5.51 8.27
N HIS A 150 10.99 5.03 9.49
CA HIS A 150 9.90 4.72 10.43
C HIS A 150 9.10 5.93 10.91
N ASP A 151 9.69 7.13 10.88
CA ASP A 151 9.05 8.40 11.23
C ASP A 151 8.28 9.03 10.04
N GLY A 152 8.31 8.40 8.86
CA GLY A 152 7.75 8.96 7.64
C GLY A 152 8.63 10.02 6.98
N LYS A 153 9.86 10.23 7.44
CA LYS A 153 10.84 11.09 6.77
C LYS A 153 11.28 10.46 5.45
N ILE A 154 11.43 11.32 4.45
CA ILE A 154 11.76 10.91 3.09
C ILE A 154 13.19 11.30 2.79
N PHE A 155 13.95 10.37 2.24
CA PHE A 155 15.33 10.59 1.84
C PHE A 155 15.52 10.15 0.40
N ILE A 156 16.10 11.03 -0.39
CA ILE A 156 16.46 10.78 -1.78
C ILE A 156 17.96 10.55 -1.80
N ILE A 157 18.35 9.33 -2.20
CA ILE A 157 19.73 8.88 -2.23
C ILE A 157 20.17 8.80 -3.68
N SER A 158 21.23 9.53 -4.03
CA SER A 158 21.87 9.52 -5.34
C SER A 158 23.39 9.44 -5.16
N PRO A 159 23.98 8.23 -5.29
CA PRO A 159 25.39 8.00 -4.96
C PRO A 159 26.38 8.77 -5.84
N GLU A 160 25.95 9.18 -7.03
CA GLU A 160 26.76 9.92 -7.99
C GLU A 160 26.71 11.45 -7.79
N LYS A 161 25.96 11.94 -6.79
CA LYS A 161 25.81 13.37 -6.49
C LYS A 161 26.32 13.72 -5.10
N GLU A 162 26.73 14.98 -4.94
CA GLU A 162 27.09 15.57 -3.65
C GLU A 162 26.09 16.69 -3.29
N PRO A 163 25.43 16.64 -2.10
CA PRO A 163 25.44 15.53 -1.16
C PRO A 163 24.71 14.30 -1.72
N SER A 164 25.18 13.11 -1.36
CA SER A 164 24.61 11.83 -1.84
C SER A 164 23.25 11.51 -1.24
N ILE A 165 22.88 12.19 -0.15
CA ILE A 165 21.60 12.04 0.55
C ILE A 165 20.97 13.43 0.70
N LYS A 166 19.71 13.52 0.27
CA LYS A 166 18.86 14.70 0.48
C LYS A 166 17.63 14.29 1.28
N GLU A 167 17.42 14.91 2.44
CA GLU A 167 16.13 14.85 3.15
C GLU A 167 15.09 15.67 2.39
N SER A 168 13.86 15.15 2.33
CA SER A 168 12.73 15.72 1.60
C SER A 168 11.43 15.51 2.41
N ASN A 169 10.33 16.09 1.93
CA ASN A 169 9.01 15.94 2.53
C ASN A 169 7.92 15.78 1.44
N LYS A 170 6.70 15.45 1.86
CA LYS A 170 5.57 15.15 0.94
C LYS A 170 5.28 16.30 -0.05
N ASN A 171 5.49 17.56 0.35
CA ASN A 171 5.20 18.74 -0.47
C ASN A 171 6.31 19.01 -1.49
N GLU A 172 7.57 18.79 -1.10
CA GLU A 172 8.75 19.10 -1.92
C GLU A 172 9.26 17.90 -2.72
N LEU A 173 8.80 16.68 -2.41
CA LEU A 173 9.26 15.42 -3.01
C LEU A 173 9.33 15.50 -4.53
N LEU A 174 8.30 16.07 -5.17
CA LEU A 174 8.29 16.12 -6.63
C LEU A 174 9.41 17.02 -7.19
N THR A 175 9.59 18.19 -6.59
CA THR A 175 10.63 19.15 -6.97
C THR A 175 12.01 18.57 -6.69
N ASP A 176 12.18 17.92 -5.55
CA ASP A 176 13.44 17.35 -5.15
C ASP A 176 13.86 16.19 -6.05
N LEU A 177 12.92 15.34 -6.45
CA LEU A 177 13.19 14.25 -7.39
C LEU A 177 13.64 14.77 -8.76
N LYS A 178 13.03 15.87 -9.28
CA LYS A 178 13.46 16.47 -10.55
C LYS A 178 14.88 17.02 -10.47
N HIS A 179 15.24 17.62 -9.33
CA HIS A 179 16.57 18.17 -9.10
C HIS A 179 17.62 17.06 -8.93
N VAL A 180 17.33 16.07 -8.07
CA VAL A 180 18.26 14.99 -7.73
C VAL A 180 18.41 14.02 -8.90
N PHE A 181 17.34 13.61 -9.55
CA PHE A 181 17.40 12.68 -10.69
C PHE A 181 17.23 13.40 -12.03
N ASN A 182 18.05 14.42 -12.29
CA ASN A 182 17.97 15.25 -13.50
C ASN A 182 18.35 14.56 -14.83
N LYS A 183 18.74 13.28 -14.79
CA LYS A 183 19.04 12.43 -15.95
C LYS A 183 18.25 11.14 -15.85
N ALA A 184 18.20 10.40 -16.95
CA ALA A 184 17.57 9.08 -17.00
C ALA A 184 18.07 8.18 -15.85
N SER A 185 17.18 7.82 -14.92
CA SER A 185 17.56 7.17 -13.67
C SER A 185 16.60 6.03 -13.36
N LYS A 186 17.16 4.87 -12.99
CA LYS A 186 16.37 3.80 -12.38
C LYS A 186 16.39 3.99 -10.86
N VAL A 187 15.21 4.10 -10.25
CA VAL A 187 15.07 4.43 -8.83
C VAL A 187 14.39 3.29 -8.10
N SER A 188 14.97 2.84 -6.98
CA SER A 188 14.35 1.86 -6.10
C SER A 188 13.53 2.54 -5.00
N LEU A 189 12.43 1.91 -4.57
CA LEU A 189 11.66 2.37 -3.43
C LEU A 189 11.94 1.48 -2.22
N ARG A 190 12.20 2.11 -1.08
CA ARG A 190 12.37 1.42 0.20
C ARG A 190 11.53 2.08 1.27
N PHE A 191 10.81 1.27 2.02
CA PHE A 191 9.88 1.72 3.06
C PHE A 191 10.17 0.99 4.36
N SER A 192 10.13 1.72 5.47
CA SER A 192 10.07 1.10 6.79
C SER A 192 8.80 0.26 6.93
N LYS A 193 8.92 -0.96 7.47
CA LYS A 193 7.78 -1.85 7.74
C LYS A 193 6.81 -1.30 8.79
N SER A 194 7.25 -0.34 9.60
CA SER A 194 6.39 0.32 10.60
C SER A 194 5.45 1.36 10.00
N LEU A 195 5.68 1.79 8.76
CA LEU A 195 4.84 2.80 8.11
C LEU A 195 3.42 2.30 7.97
N THR A 196 2.47 3.21 8.12
CA THR A 196 1.07 2.92 7.84
C THR A 196 0.86 2.72 6.34
N PHE A 197 -0.22 2.02 5.98
CA PHE A 197 -0.61 1.85 4.60
C PHE A 197 -1.03 3.20 3.98
N GLN A 198 -1.56 4.13 4.78
CA GLN A 198 -1.75 5.52 4.36
C GLN A 198 -0.44 6.17 3.91
N ASP A 199 0.64 6.08 4.70
CA ASP A 199 1.92 6.71 4.34
C ASP A 199 2.50 6.12 3.06
N TYR A 200 2.48 4.80 2.94
CA TYR A 200 2.90 4.10 1.73
C TYR A 200 2.13 4.56 0.48
N ILE A 201 0.80 4.60 0.55
CA ILE A 201 -0.05 5.03 -0.56
C ILE A 201 0.15 6.51 -0.88
N THR A 202 0.35 7.35 0.13
CA THR A 202 0.64 8.77 -0.06
C THR A 202 1.89 8.94 -0.92
N ILE A 203 2.99 8.28 -0.55
CA ILE A 203 4.26 8.37 -1.30
C ILE A 203 4.13 7.76 -2.70
N LYS A 204 3.50 6.59 -2.84
CA LYS A 204 3.26 5.99 -4.16
C LYS A 204 2.44 6.87 -5.08
N SER A 205 1.38 7.51 -4.56
CA SER A 205 0.52 8.39 -5.36
C SER A 205 1.27 9.61 -5.87
N LEU A 206 2.16 10.18 -5.05
CA LEU A 206 3.03 11.29 -5.43
C LEU A 206 4.03 10.85 -6.52
N ILE A 207 4.72 9.73 -6.33
CA ILE A 207 5.75 9.26 -7.26
C ILE A 207 5.15 8.82 -8.61
N LYS A 208 3.94 8.25 -8.60
CA LYS A 208 3.24 7.79 -9.81
C LYS A 208 2.74 8.95 -10.68
N ASN A 209 2.82 10.19 -10.21
CA ASN A 209 2.51 11.37 -11.00
C ASN A 209 3.39 11.41 -12.26
N LYS A 210 2.76 11.52 -13.44
CA LYS A 210 3.37 11.45 -14.79
C LYS A 210 4.37 12.56 -15.13
N GLN A 211 4.81 13.35 -14.16
CA GLN A 211 5.76 14.44 -14.38
C GLN A 211 7.22 13.96 -14.52
N PHE A 212 7.49 12.65 -14.45
CA PHE A 212 8.85 12.09 -14.49
C PHE A 212 9.07 11.07 -15.62
N ASN A 213 9.12 11.54 -16.86
CA ASN A 213 9.39 10.64 -18.00
C ASN A 213 10.82 10.04 -17.98
N HIS A 214 11.76 10.69 -17.29
CA HIS A 214 13.16 10.25 -17.19
C HIS A 214 13.44 9.39 -15.95
N ILE A 215 12.50 9.27 -15.01
CA ILE A 215 12.67 8.43 -13.82
C ILE A 215 11.90 7.13 -14.01
N LYS A 216 12.63 6.02 -14.03
CA LYS A 216 12.04 4.68 -14.08
C LYS A 216 12.04 4.07 -12.68
N ILE A 217 10.86 4.01 -12.07
CA ILE A 217 10.69 3.33 -10.78
C ILE A 217 10.84 1.82 -10.98
N SER A 218 11.66 1.20 -10.14
CA SER A 218 11.83 -0.25 -10.09
C SER A 218 10.50 -0.93 -9.72
N ASN A 219 10.21 -2.06 -10.34
CA ASN A 219 9.09 -2.91 -9.93
C ASN A 219 9.36 -3.59 -8.58
N THR A 220 10.61 -3.67 -8.14
CA THR A 220 10.97 -4.21 -6.83
C THR A 220 10.92 -3.12 -5.77
N GLU A 221 10.11 -3.33 -4.74
CA GLU A 221 10.00 -2.48 -3.56
C GLU A 221 10.54 -3.22 -2.33
N PHE A 222 11.37 -2.53 -1.56
CA PHE A 222 11.98 -3.07 -0.34
C PHE A 222 11.18 -2.66 0.89
N ILE A 223 10.79 -3.62 1.71
CA ILE A 223 10.06 -3.41 2.96
C ILE A 223 10.95 -3.88 4.10
N ASN A 224 11.35 -2.93 4.94
CA ASN A 224 12.48 -3.08 5.85
C ASN A 224 12.11 -2.72 7.28
#